data_AF-A0A7J4EWF5-F1
#
_entry.id   AF-A0A7J4EWF5-F1
#
_cell.length_a   1.000
_cell.length_b   1.000
_cell.length_c   1.000
_cell.angle_alpha   90.00
_cell.angle_beta   90.00
_cell.angle_gamma   90.00
#
_symmetry.space_group_name_H-M   'P 1'
#
loop_
_entity.id
_entity.type
_entity.pdbx_description
1 polymer ?
#
loop_
_entity_poly.entity_id
_entity_poly.type
_entity_poly.pdbx_seq_one_letter_code
_entity_poly.pdbx_strand_id
1 'polypeptide(L)' 'MILIVDNGGQYVHRIYRSLRYLGVPSKIVANSISPEDIGEDVKGIIIGGGPDIER' A
#
# COMPACT_ATOMS: atom_id res chain seq x y z
N MET A 1 -5.76 -2.37 -9.93
CA MET A 1 -5.02 -1.40 -9.08
C MET A 1 -4.21 -2.15 -8.01
N ILE A 2 -3.07 -1.63 -7.54
CA ILE A 2 -2.31 -2.18 -6.41
C ILE A 2 -2.51 -1.30 -5.17
N LEU A 3 -2.87 -1.90 -4.03
CA LEU A 3 -2.91 -1.19 -2.75
C LEU A 3 -1.56 -1.28 -2.05
N ILE A 4 -1.11 -0.18 -1.47
CA ILE A 4 0.08 -0.11 -0.62
C ILE A 4 -0.40 0.23 0.78
N VAL A 5 -0.27 -0.71 1.71
CA VAL A 5 -0.64 -0.48 3.12
C VAL A 5 0.50 0.24 3.82
N ASP A 6 0.19 1.39 4.41
CA ASP A 6 1.14 2.20 5.17
C ASP A 6 1.15 1.81 6.66
N ASN A 7 2.26 1.23 7.09
CA ASN A 7 2.56 0.91 8.50
C ASN A 7 3.54 1.93 9.13
N GLY A 8 3.67 3.13 8.55
CA GLY A 8 4.61 4.16 9.00
C GLY A 8 6.06 3.92 8.54
N GLY A 9 6.25 3.09 7.51
CA GLY A 9 7.56 2.76 6.96
C GLY A 9 8.16 3.90 6.12
N GLN A 10 9.47 4.08 6.22
CA GLN A 10 10.20 5.14 5.51
C GLN A 10 10.11 5.07 3.98
N TYR A 11 9.77 3.90 3.43
CA TYR A 11 9.80 3.64 1.98
C TYR A 11 8.43 3.63 1.30
N VAL A 12 7.32 3.92 2.00
CA VAL A 12 5.96 3.80 1.41
C VAL A 12 5.80 4.66 0.14
N HIS A 13 6.27 5.91 0.18
CA HIS A 13 6.25 6.80 -0.98
C HIS A 13 7.24 6.38 -2.08
N ARG A 14 8.33 5.69 -1.74
CA ARG A 14 9.27 5.14 -2.72
C ARG A 14 8.63 4.00 -3.49
N ILE A 15 7.94 3.08 -2.81
CA ILE A 15 7.18 1.99 -3.45
C ILE A 15 6.13 2.58 -4.40
N TYR A 16 5.36 3.57 -3.94
CA TYR A 16 4.37 4.25 -4.77
C TYR A 16 4.99 4.90 -6.02
N ARG A 17 6.11 5.61 -5.88
CA ARG A 17 6.84 6.19 -7.03
C ARG A 17 7.35 5.13 -7.99
N SER A 18 7.87 4.01 -7.49
CA SER A 18 8.32 2.89 -8.33
C SER A 18 7.18 2.32 -9.17
N LEU A 19 6.00 2.10 -8.58
CA LEU A 19 4.82 1.63 -9.34
C LEU A 19 4.36 2.66 -10.39
N ARG A 20 4.43 3.95 -10.06
CA ARG A 20 4.14 5.02 -11.02
C ARG A 20 5.10 5.00 -12.21
N TYR A 21 6.40 4.78 -11.99
CA TYR A 21 7.37 4.64 -13.08
C TYR A 21 7.14 3.41 -13.96
N LEU A 22 6.62 2.33 -13.37
CA LEU A 22 6.25 1.11 -14.09
C LEU A 22 4.87 1.22 -14.78
N GLY A 23 4.17 2.34 -14.67
CA GLY A 23 2.83 2.52 -15.23
C GLY A 23 1.74 1.71 -14.51
N VAL A 24 2.01 1.24 -13.29
CA VAL A 24 1.07 0.42 -12.52
C VAL A 24 0.18 1.32 -11.65
N PRO A 25 -1.16 1.32 -11.85
CA PRO A 25 -2.09 2.07 -11.01
C PRO A 25 -2.02 1.59 -9.56
N SER A 26 -1.76 2.50 -8.64
CA SER A 26 -1.60 2.18 -7.22
C SER A 26 -2.17 3.27 -6.31
N LYS A 27 -2.45 2.90 -5.05
CA LYS A 27 -2.96 3.79 -4.01
C LYS A 27 -2.35 3.43 -2.66
N ILE A 28 -1.96 4.44 -1.88
CA ILE A 28 -1.55 4.26 -0.49
C ILE A 28 -2.80 4.30 0.40
N VAL A 29 -2.91 3.35 1.32
CA VAL A 29 -4.03 3.22 2.28
C VAL A 29 -3.48 3.01 3.68
N ALA A 30 -4.26 3.39 4.70
CA ALA A 30 -3.89 3.13 6.10
C ALA A 30 -3.96 1.63 6.42
N ASN A 31 -3.18 1.19 7.41
CA ASN A 31 -3.23 -0.18 7.93
C ASN A 31 -4.56 -0.57 8.59
N SER A 32 -5.39 0.43 8.91
CA SER A 32 -6.74 0.26 9.45
C SER A 32 -7.82 -0.02 8.39
N ILE A 33 -7.43 -0.17 7.12
CA ILE A 33 -8.38 -0.52 6.05
C ILE A 33 -9.05 -1.86 6.33
N SER A 34 -10.38 -1.90 6.23
CA SER A 34 -11.12 -3.16 6.37
C SER A 34 -11.06 -3.97 5.07
N PRO A 35 -11.16 -5.31 5.11
CA PRO A 35 -11.25 -6.12 3.90
C PRO A 35 -12.45 -5.76 3.03
N GLU A 36 -13.53 -5.26 3.62
CA GLU A 36 -14.77 -4.88 2.94
C GLU A 36 -14.60 -3.61 2.10
N ASP A 37 -13.65 -2.74 2.47
CA ASP A 37 -13.31 -1.51 1.73
C ASP A 37 -12.38 -1.77 0.53
N ILE A 38 -11.92 -3.01 0.35
CA ILE A 38 -11.04 -3.40 -0.77
C ILE A 38 -11.91 -3.72 -1.99
N GLY A 39 -11.91 -2.82 -2.97
CA GLY A 39 -12.64 -3.01 -4.23
C GLY A 39 -12.17 -4.21 -5.05
N GLU A 40 -13.08 -4.80 -5.82
CA GLU A 40 -12.80 -5.96 -6.70
C GLU A 40 -11.80 -5.65 -7.84
N ASP A 41 -11.56 -4.38 -8.13
CA ASP A 41 -10.58 -3.91 -9.12
C ASP A 41 -9.13 -3.96 -8.59
N VAL A 42 -8.95 -4.21 -7.30
CA VAL A 42 -7.65 -4.44 -6.67
C VAL A 42 -7.09 -5.78 -7.14
N LYS A 43 -5.88 -5.74 -7.70
CA LYS A 43 -5.17 -6.91 -8.26
C LYS A 43 -4.05 -7.41 -7.38
N GLY A 44 -3.71 -6.66 -6.33
CA GLY A 44 -2.65 -7.02 -5.41
C GLY A 44 -2.49 -6.01 -4.29
N ILE A 45 -1.83 -6.44 -3.23
CA ILE A 45 -1.59 -5.66 -2.02
C ILE A 45 -0.10 -5.76 -1.68
N ILE A 46 0.52 -4.62 -1.40
CA ILE A 46 1.86 -4.51 -0.86
C ILE A 46 1.74 -4.06 0.59
N ILE A 47 2.23 -4.87 1.51
CA ILE A 47 2.28 -4.52 2.93
C ILE A 47 3.60 -3.78 3.17
N GLY A 48 3.51 -2.47 3.43
CA GLY A 48 4.68 -1.65 3.75
C GLY A 48 5.31 -2.08 5.07
N GLY A 49 6.61 -1.82 5.21
CA GLY A 49 7.28 -1.96 6.51
C GLY A 49 6.78 -0.91 7.51
N GLY A 50 7.16 -1.08 8.77
CA GLY A 50 6.90 -0.15 9.85
C GLY A 50 8.07 -0.14 10.85
N PRO A 51 8.17 0.87 11.72
CA PRO A 51 9.21 0.93 12.74
C PRO A 51 8.98 -0.05 13.90
N ASP A 52 7.77 -0.59 14.04
CA ASP A 52 7.33 -1.44 15.15
C ASP A 52 6.28 -2.46 14.65
N ILE A 53 6.20 -3.62 15.31
CA ILE A 53 5.23 -4.69 15.03
C ILE A 53 3.93 -4.55 15.84
N GLU A 54 3.98 -3.82 16.96
CA GLU A 54 2.86 -3.60 17.88
C GLU A 54 2.00 -2.39 17.50
N ARG A 55 2.33 -1.70 16.40
CA ARG A 55 1.66 -0.50 15.92
C ARG A 55 0.75 -0.74 14.73
#